data_AF-A0A7R9UEE3-F1
#
_entry.id   AF-A0A7R9UEE3-F1
#
_cell.length_a   1.000
_cell.length_b   1.000
_cell.length_c   1.000
_cell.angle_alpha   90.00
_cell.angle_beta   90.00
_cell.angle_gamma   90.00
#
_symmetry.space_group_name_H-M   'P 1'
#
loop_
_entity.id
_entity.type
_entity.pdbx_description
1 polymer ?
#
loop_
_entity_poly.entity_id
_entity_poly.type
_entity_poly.pdbx_seq_one_letter_code
_entity_poly.pdbx_strand_id
1 'polypeptide(L)'
;GRCVASFDHHCPCLGTCIGERNVCRFWWFLFFQATALWVANGMVFEAFTPLRTFRSAAEWLDTNSSQIGLCLVFSILGCFVSGLLAFQSWLAATNTTGFEIRRPERLPYLKGFHDCDLPFSRGLNRNLEGFCCLRDGCCAGAFSTSWSPRRYKQPEQIDRD
;
A
#
# COMPACT_ATOMS: atom_id res chain seq x y z
N GLY A 1 6.06 -21.63 12.56
CA GLY A 1 6.09 -20.27 11.96
C GLY A 1 6.82 -19.33 12.89
N ARG A 2 7.28 -18.17 12.38
CA ARG A 2 7.90 -17.11 13.20
C ARG A 2 6.85 -16.03 13.52
N CYS A 3 6.87 -15.49 14.73
CA CYS A 3 6.01 -14.36 15.08
C CYS A 3 6.48 -13.08 14.37
N VAL A 4 5.54 -12.32 13.82
CA VAL A 4 5.80 -11.06 13.12
C VAL A 4 5.17 -9.94 13.95
N ALA A 5 5.99 -8.99 14.40
CA ALA A 5 5.50 -7.83 15.15
C ALA A 5 4.59 -6.96 14.28
N SER A 6 3.48 -6.49 14.85
CA SER A 6 2.38 -5.81 14.14
C SER A 6 2.11 -6.43 12.77
N PHE A 7 1.79 -7.72 12.77
CA PHE A 7 1.51 -8.46 11.54
C PHE A 7 0.42 -7.78 10.72
N ASP A 8 0.70 -7.54 9.45
CA ASP A 8 -0.23 -6.92 8.52
C ASP A 8 -0.87 -7.97 7.62
N HIS A 9 -0.05 -8.67 6.83
CA HIS A 9 -0.47 -9.79 5.98
C HIS A 9 0.73 -10.64 5.54
N HIS A 10 0.47 -11.83 5.02
CA HIS A 10 1.46 -12.55 4.22
C HIS A 10 1.28 -12.15 2.76
N CYS A 11 2.32 -11.63 2.11
CA CYS A 11 2.29 -11.24 0.71
C CYS A 11 2.85 -12.38 -0.14
N PRO A 12 2.02 -13.13 -0.89
CA PRO A 12 2.50 -14.24 -1.72
C PRO A 12 3.44 -13.77 -2.82
N CYS A 13 3.19 -12.58 -3.39
CA CYS A 13 4.01 -12.01 -4.45
C CYS A 13 5.48 -11.78 -4.04
N LEU A 14 5.71 -11.48 -2.75
CA LEU A 14 7.05 -11.27 -2.20
C LEU A 14 7.56 -12.48 -1.40
N GLY A 15 6.75 -13.53 -1.26
CA GLY A 15 7.06 -14.72 -0.45
C GLY A 15 7.37 -14.40 1.02
N THR A 16 6.89 -13.28 1.56
CA THR A 16 7.27 -12.80 2.89
C THR A 16 6.09 -12.20 3.65
N CYS A 17 6.21 -12.17 4.98
CA CYS A 17 5.23 -11.49 5.83
C CYS A 17 5.54 -10.00 5.90
N ILE A 18 4.49 -9.19 5.76
CA ILE A 18 4.52 -7.76 5.98
C ILE A 18 4.09 -7.48 7.42
N GLY A 19 4.86 -6.63 8.10
CA GLY A 19 4.61 -6.20 9.46
C GLY A 19 5.50 -5.03 9.84
N GLU A 20 5.67 -4.80 11.14
CA GLU A 20 6.29 -3.58 11.68
C GLU A 20 7.62 -3.20 10.99
N ARG A 21 8.47 -4.19 10.76
CA ARG A 21 9.84 -4.01 10.25
C ARG A 21 9.93 -3.57 8.78
N ASN A 22 8.95 -3.92 7.95
CA ASN A 22 9.04 -3.79 6.48
C ASN A 22 7.84 -3.12 5.82
N VAL A 23 6.82 -2.72 6.58
CA VAL A 23 5.59 -2.12 6.04
C VAL A 23 5.85 -0.81 5.28
N CYS A 24 6.78 0.02 5.73
CA CYS A 24 7.17 1.25 5.01
C CYS A 24 7.87 0.95 3.68
N ARG A 25 8.79 -0.02 3.65
CA ARG A 25 9.42 -0.47 2.39
C ARG A 25 8.41 -1.06 1.42
N PHE A 26 7.43 -1.79 1.94
CA PHE A 26 6.33 -2.30 1.12
C PHE A 26 5.51 -1.16 0.51
N TRP A 27 5.27 -0.09 1.27
CA TRP A 27 4.63 1.12 0.75
C TRP A 27 5.45 1.77 -0.38
N TRP A 28 6.77 1.94 -0.18
CA TRP A 28 7.65 2.49 -1.22
C TRP A 28 7.72 1.60 -2.46
N PHE A 29 7.74 0.27 -2.27
CA PHE A 29 7.65 -0.68 -3.37
C PHE A 29 6.37 -0.47 -4.19
N LEU A 30 5.22 -0.35 -3.54
CA LEU A 30 3.94 -0.05 -4.22
C LEU A 30 3.97 1.31 -4.91
N PHE A 31 4.56 2.33 -4.29
CA PHE A 31 4.70 3.66 -4.88
C PHE A 31 5.49 3.62 -6.19
N PHE A 32 6.71 3.06 -6.15
CA PHE A 32 7.54 2.95 -7.36
C PHE A 32 6.90 2.06 -8.42
N GLN A 33 6.22 0.97 -8.02
CA GLN A 33 5.51 0.10 -8.96
C GLN A 33 4.34 0.83 -9.63
N ALA A 34 3.57 1.62 -8.90
CA ALA A 34 2.50 2.44 -9.45
C ALA A 34 3.07 3.50 -10.40
N THR A 35 4.10 4.25 -9.97
CA THR A 35 4.74 5.27 -10.81
C THR A 35 5.28 4.66 -12.10
N ALA A 36 5.96 3.51 -12.05
CA ALA A 36 6.48 2.83 -13.23
C ALA A 36 5.37 2.43 -14.21
N LEU A 37 4.24 1.89 -13.73
CA LEU A 37 3.09 1.53 -14.56
C LEU A 37 2.46 2.75 -15.23
N TRP A 38 2.28 3.86 -14.50
CA TRP A 38 1.69 5.08 -15.05
C TRP A 38 2.61 5.79 -16.04
N VAL A 39 3.92 5.81 -15.77
CA VAL A 39 4.92 6.33 -16.72
C VAL A 39 4.94 5.48 -17.99
N ALA A 40 4.96 4.15 -17.87
CA ALA A 40 4.90 3.26 -19.01
C ALA A 40 3.61 3.47 -19.83
N ASN A 41 2.47 3.63 -19.16
CA ASN A 41 1.20 3.94 -19.83
C ASN A 41 1.24 5.28 -20.59
N GLY A 42 1.86 6.31 -20.00
CA GLY A 42 2.10 7.59 -20.66
C GLY A 42 2.97 7.43 -21.91
N MET A 43 4.05 6.64 -21.83
CA MET A 43 4.91 6.37 -23.00
C MET A 43 4.17 5.64 -24.13
N VAL A 44 3.27 4.70 -23.78
CA VAL A 44 2.42 4.03 -24.79
C VAL A 44 1.45 5.02 -25.41
N PHE A 45 0.88 5.94 -24.61
CA PHE A 45 -0.03 6.97 -25.09
C PHE A 45 0.62 7.90 -26.11
N GLU A 46 1.87 8.33 -25.88
CA GLU A 46 2.64 9.14 -26.83
C GLU A 46 2.96 8.40 -28.14
N ALA A 47 2.93 7.06 -28.15
CA ALA A 47 3.17 6.25 -29.33
C ALA A 47 1.92 6.09 -30.23
N PHE A 48 0.77 6.65 -29.86
CA PHE A 48 -0.43 6.59 -30.70
C PHE A 48 -0.28 7.42 -31.98
N THR A 49 -0.65 6.82 -33.11
CA THR A 49 -0.83 7.60 -34.34
C THR A 49 -2.16 8.37 -34.24
N PRO A 50 -2.19 9.69 -34.43
CA PRO A 50 -3.40 10.49 -34.21
C PRO A 50 -4.56 10.11 -35.15
N LEU A 51 -5.80 10.06 -34.66
CA LEU A 51 -6.99 9.69 -35.45
C LEU A 51 -7.14 10.47 -36.78
N ARG A 52 -6.72 11.75 -36.80
CA ARG A 52 -6.76 12.62 -37.98
C ARG A 52 -5.93 12.11 -39.17
N THR A 53 -5.03 11.14 -38.99
CA THR A 53 -4.23 10.55 -40.09
C THR A 53 -4.97 9.46 -40.85
N PHE A 54 -6.14 9.01 -40.39
CA PHE A 54 -6.91 7.90 -40.98
C PHE A 54 -8.25 8.37 -41.54
N ARG A 55 -8.81 7.59 -42.47
CA ARG A 55 -10.09 7.90 -43.11
C ARG A 55 -11.29 7.44 -42.29
N SER A 56 -11.09 6.46 -41.41
CA SER A 56 -12.12 5.93 -40.53
C SER A 56 -11.56 5.55 -39.16
N ALA A 57 -12.46 5.47 -38.16
CA ALA A 57 -12.09 4.99 -36.83
C ALA A 57 -11.63 3.52 -36.84
N ALA A 58 -12.14 2.70 -37.76
CA ALA A 58 -11.77 1.30 -37.87
C ALA A 58 -10.29 1.12 -38.26
N GLU A 59 -9.79 1.89 -39.24
CA GLU A 59 -8.37 1.88 -39.62
C GLU A 59 -7.46 2.34 -38.48
N TRP A 60 -7.89 3.37 -37.73
CA TRP A 60 -7.15 3.85 -36.58
C TRP A 60 -7.09 2.80 -35.45
N LEU A 61 -8.21 2.13 -35.18
CA LEU A 61 -8.28 1.06 -34.17
C LEU A 61 -7.38 -0.12 -34.55
N ASP A 62 -7.39 -0.53 -35.82
CA ASP A 62 -6.54 -1.63 -36.30
C ASP A 62 -5.06 -1.27 -36.16
N THR A 63 -4.68 -0.07 -36.60
CA THR A 63 -3.30 0.41 -36.55
C THR A 63 -2.77 0.60 -35.11
N ASN A 64 -3.62 1.08 -34.19
CA ASN A 64 -3.24 1.31 -32.79
C ASN A 64 -3.65 0.16 -31.86
N SER A 65 -4.09 -0.98 -32.39
CA SER A 65 -4.65 -2.10 -31.61
C SER A 65 -3.70 -2.59 -30.52
N SER A 66 -2.41 -2.67 -30.82
CA SER A 66 -1.38 -3.08 -29.86
C SER A 66 -1.19 -2.08 -28.72
N GLN A 67 -1.20 -0.78 -29.03
CA GLN A 67 -1.07 0.32 -28.07
C GLN A 67 -2.31 0.38 -27.18
N ILE A 68 -3.50 0.20 -27.75
CA ILE A 68 -4.76 0.10 -27.00
C ILE A 68 -4.71 -1.07 -26.02
N GLY A 69 -4.26 -2.25 -26.47
CA GLY A 69 -4.10 -3.42 -25.62
C GLY A 69 -3.12 -3.17 -24.46
N LEU A 70 -1.95 -2.60 -24.75
CA LEU A 70 -0.96 -2.27 -23.71
C LEU A 70 -1.48 -1.22 -22.73
N CYS A 71 -2.13 -0.16 -23.22
CA CYS A 71 -2.74 0.86 -22.37
C CYS A 71 -3.79 0.25 -21.43
N LEU A 72 -4.63 -0.67 -21.93
CA LEU A 72 -5.62 -1.35 -21.11
C LEU A 72 -4.95 -2.19 -20.02
N VAL A 73 -3.93 -2.98 -20.36
CA VAL A 73 -3.20 -3.82 -19.39
C VAL A 73 -2.51 -2.97 -18.32
N PHE A 74 -1.76 -1.93 -18.73
CA PHE A 74 -1.09 -1.04 -17.77
C PHE A 74 -2.07 -0.23 -16.94
N SER A 75 -3.22 0.17 -17.48
CA SER A 75 -4.26 0.86 -16.72
C SER A 75 -4.90 -0.06 -15.67
N ILE A 76 -5.22 -1.32 -16.02
CA ILE A 76 -5.78 -2.28 -15.07
C ILE A 76 -4.80 -2.55 -13.93
N LEU A 77 -3.54 -2.86 -14.26
CA LEU A 77 -2.50 -3.11 -13.27
C LEU A 77 -2.19 -1.85 -12.44
N GLY A 78 -2.10 -0.69 -13.10
CA GLY A 78 -1.86 0.60 -12.47
C GLY A 78 -2.94 0.96 -11.46
N CYS A 79 -4.22 0.84 -11.85
CA CYS A 79 -5.35 1.05 -10.95
C CYS A 79 -5.33 0.08 -9.76
N PHE A 80 -5.06 -1.20 -9.99
CA PHE A 80 -4.96 -2.19 -8.92
C PHE A 80 -3.86 -1.84 -7.91
N VAL A 81 -2.64 -1.56 -8.38
CA VAL A 81 -1.50 -1.22 -7.52
C VAL A 81 -1.71 0.13 -6.82
N SER A 82 -2.27 1.13 -7.51
CA SER A 82 -2.64 2.41 -6.90
C SER A 82 -3.71 2.26 -5.82
N GLY A 83 -4.70 1.38 -6.01
CA GLY A 83 -5.68 1.05 -4.98
C GLY A 83 -5.05 0.43 -3.74
N LEU A 84 -4.11 -0.50 -3.92
CA LEU A 84 -3.33 -1.06 -2.80
C LEU A 84 -2.50 0.02 -2.10
N LEU A 85 -1.84 0.89 -2.85
CA LEU A 85 -1.06 2.01 -2.30
C LEU A 85 -1.95 2.96 -1.48
N ALA A 86 -3.13 3.30 -1.99
CA ALA A 86 -4.10 4.13 -1.28
C ALA A 86 -4.55 3.46 0.03
N PHE A 87 -4.86 2.16 -0.01
CA PHE A 87 -5.21 1.40 1.19
C PHE A 87 -4.08 1.38 2.22
N GLN A 88 -2.84 1.08 1.82
CA GLN A 88 -1.69 1.11 2.73
C GLN A 88 -1.41 2.53 3.26
N SER A 89 -1.68 3.57 2.47
CA SER A 89 -1.56 4.97 2.93
C SER A 89 -2.58 5.30 4.00
N TRP A 90 -3.82 4.82 3.86
CA TRP A 90 -4.86 4.99 4.87
C TRP A 90 -4.53 4.22 6.16
N LEU A 91 -4.02 2.99 6.05
CA LEU A 91 -3.51 2.23 7.20
C LEU A 91 -2.39 2.97 7.93
N ALA A 92 -1.42 3.51 7.18
CA ALA A 92 -0.34 4.33 7.73
C ALA A 92 -0.88 5.60 8.42
N ALA A 93 -1.84 6.29 7.80
CA ALA A 93 -2.45 7.51 8.33
C ALA A 93 -3.28 7.28 9.58
N THR A 94 -3.92 6.13 9.72
CA THR A 94 -4.76 5.77 10.89
C THR A 94 -4.02 4.98 11.95
N ASN A 95 -2.76 4.61 11.69
CA ASN A 95 -1.97 3.74 12.54
C ASN A 95 -2.63 2.38 12.81
N THR A 96 -3.25 1.80 11.77
CA THR A 96 -3.95 0.52 11.82
C THR A 96 -3.24 -0.49 10.92
N THR A 97 -3.28 -1.78 11.27
CA THR A 97 -2.84 -2.87 10.39
C THR A 97 -4.01 -3.51 9.66
N GLY A 98 -3.77 -4.06 8.47
CA GLY A 98 -4.77 -4.82 7.73
C GLY A 98 -5.25 -6.07 8.48
N PHE A 99 -4.45 -6.62 9.40
CA PHE A 99 -4.91 -7.71 10.26
C PHE A 99 -5.94 -7.24 11.29
N GLU A 100 -5.72 -6.07 11.90
CA GLU A 100 -6.67 -5.46 12.84
C GLU A 100 -8.04 -5.20 12.21
N ILE A 101 -8.07 -4.87 10.92
CA ILE A 101 -9.33 -4.66 10.18
C ILE A 101 -9.99 -5.97 9.77
N ARG A 102 -9.22 -6.93 9.26
CA ARG A 102 -9.80 -8.16 8.68
C ARG A 102 -10.17 -9.21 9.72
N ARG A 103 -9.55 -9.15 10.91
CA ARG A 103 -9.68 -10.13 11.99
C ARG A 103 -9.70 -9.49 13.39
N PRO A 104 -10.50 -8.43 13.64
CA PRO A 104 -10.55 -7.77 14.96
C PRO A 104 -10.97 -8.75 16.07
N GLU A 105 -11.81 -9.74 15.77
CA GLU A 105 -12.30 -10.75 16.73
C GLU A 105 -11.20 -11.63 17.31
N ARG A 106 -10.06 -11.74 16.62
CA ARG A 106 -8.88 -12.50 17.08
C ARG A 106 -7.98 -11.71 18.02
N LEU A 107 -8.26 -10.43 18.23
CA LEU A 107 -7.42 -9.51 18.97
C LEU A 107 -8.14 -9.08 20.26
N PRO A 108 -7.78 -9.67 21.42
CA PRO A 108 -8.47 -9.38 22.69
C PRO A 108 -8.43 -7.90 23.07
N TYR A 109 -7.38 -7.18 22.67
CA TYR A 109 -7.21 -5.76 22.97
C TYR A 109 -8.08 -4.83 22.12
N LEU A 110 -8.74 -5.34 21.07
CA LEU A 110 -9.70 -4.58 20.25
C LEU A 110 -11.16 -4.82 20.67
N LYS A 111 -11.42 -5.67 21.68
CA LYS A 111 -12.77 -5.82 22.21
C LYS A 111 -13.26 -4.48 22.77
N GLY A 112 -14.48 -4.08 22.39
CA GLY A 112 -15.10 -2.82 22.81
C GLY A 112 -14.96 -1.68 21.80
N PHE A 113 -14.03 -1.78 20.85
CA PHE A 113 -13.87 -0.79 19.79
C PHE A 113 -14.82 -1.06 18.62
N HIS A 114 -15.38 0.00 18.05
CA HIS A 114 -16.18 -0.04 16.83
C HIS A 114 -15.34 0.38 15.62
N ASP A 115 -15.92 0.20 14.43
CA ASP A 115 -15.35 0.73 13.19
C ASP A 115 -15.09 2.23 13.33
N CYS A 116 -13.92 2.68 12.87
CA CYS A 116 -13.45 4.07 12.91
C CYS A 116 -13.07 4.64 14.29
N ASP A 117 -13.02 3.84 15.37
CA ASP A 117 -12.52 4.33 16.67
C ASP A 117 -11.00 4.62 16.68
N LEU A 118 -10.26 4.06 15.72
CA LEU A 118 -8.83 4.27 15.48
C LEU A 118 -7.97 4.31 16.78
N PRO A 119 -8.00 3.24 17.60
CA PRO A 119 -7.45 3.21 18.97
C PRO A 119 -5.96 3.57 19.09
N PHE A 120 -5.20 3.39 18.02
CA PHE A 120 -3.77 3.65 17.99
C PHE A 120 -3.40 4.96 17.29
N SER A 121 -4.35 5.67 16.71
CA SER A 121 -4.07 6.91 15.98
C SER A 121 -3.60 8.02 16.93
N ARG A 122 -2.50 8.69 16.56
CA ARG A 122 -1.91 9.81 17.32
C ARG A 122 -1.91 11.11 16.51
N GLY A 123 -2.75 11.18 15.48
CA GLY A 123 -2.75 12.25 14.47
C GLY A 123 -1.83 11.94 13.28
N LEU A 124 -2.19 12.50 12.12
CA LEU A 124 -1.59 12.17 10.81
C LEU A 124 -0.05 12.22 10.83
N ASN A 125 0.54 13.34 11.26
CA ASN A 125 1.99 13.53 11.24
C ASN A 125 2.73 12.50 12.11
N ARG A 126 2.24 12.25 13.33
CA ARG A 126 2.85 11.28 14.27
C ARG A 126 2.70 9.84 13.77
N ASN A 127 1.59 9.53 13.11
CA ASN A 127 1.35 8.22 12.53
C ASN A 127 2.32 7.96 11.36
N LEU A 128 2.49 8.93 10.46
CA LEU A 128 3.41 8.83 9.32
C LEU A 128 4.89 8.80 9.75
N GLU A 129 5.29 9.63 10.72
CA GLU A 129 6.64 9.59 11.30
C GLU A 129 6.91 8.22 11.94
N GLY A 130 5.93 7.71 12.70
CA GLY A 130 5.93 6.38 13.28
C GLY A 130 6.14 5.30 12.22
N PHE A 131 5.38 5.37 11.13
CA PHE A 131 5.38 4.43 10.02
C PHE A 131 6.72 4.41 9.26
N CYS A 132 7.22 5.59 8.85
CA CYS A 132 8.39 5.71 7.98
C CYS A 132 9.73 5.58 8.71
N CYS A 133 9.89 6.28 9.85
CA CYS A 133 11.21 6.47 10.45
C CYS A 133 11.45 5.53 11.64
N LEU A 134 10.39 5.26 12.39
CA LEU A 134 10.51 4.57 13.67
C LEU A 134 10.24 3.07 13.53
N ARG A 135 9.27 2.67 12.70
CA ARG A 135 8.85 1.25 12.54
C ARG A 135 9.77 0.49 11.60
N ASP A 136 10.14 1.15 10.51
CA ASP A 136 10.94 0.56 9.46
C ASP A 136 12.34 0.20 9.99
N GLY A 137 12.75 -1.05 9.76
CA GLY A 137 14.13 -1.47 10.04
C GLY A 137 15.15 -0.83 9.12
N CYS A 138 14.79 0.16 8.29
CA CYS A 138 15.67 0.83 7.33
C CYS A 138 16.77 1.62 8.03
N CYS A 139 16.44 2.41 9.05
CA CYS A 139 17.43 3.08 9.90
C CYS A 139 18.38 2.07 10.56
N ALA A 140 17.84 0.94 11.02
CA ALA A 140 18.65 -0.13 11.61
C ALA A 140 19.64 -0.76 10.61
N GLY A 141 19.22 -0.94 9.36
CA GLY A 141 20.09 -1.44 8.29
C GLY A 141 21.14 -0.43 7.81
N ALA A 142 20.77 0.87 7.74
CA ALA A 142 21.68 1.94 7.32
C ALA A 142 22.74 2.28 8.38
N PHE A 143 22.42 2.12 9.67
CA PHE A 143 23.30 2.45 10.79
C PHE A 143 23.89 1.23 11.50
N SER A 144 23.74 0.02 10.96
CA SER A 144 24.23 -1.24 11.54
C SER A 144 23.75 -1.48 13.00
N THR A 145 22.57 -0.95 13.35
CA THR A 145 21.97 -1.14 14.68
C THR A 145 20.99 -2.31 14.66
N SER A 146 20.84 -3.03 15.78
CA SER A 146 19.87 -4.12 15.87
C SER A 146 18.44 -3.56 15.93
N TRP A 147 17.63 -3.83 14.91
CA TRP A 147 16.19 -3.56 14.96
C TRP A 147 15.54 -4.41 16.04
N SER A 148 14.67 -3.81 16.86
CA SER A 148 13.81 -4.51 17.81
C SER A 148 12.36 -4.05 17.64
N PRO A 149 11.38 -4.96 17.80
CA PRO A 149 9.97 -4.60 17.69
C PRO A 149 9.57 -3.63 18.81
N ARG A 150 8.70 -2.67 18.50
CA ARG A 150 8.18 -1.80 19.56
C ARG A 150 7.33 -2.59 20.54
N ARG A 151 7.50 -2.26 21.83
CA ARG A 151 6.50 -2.65 22.83
C ARG A 151 5.27 -1.77 22.64
N TYR A 152 4.20 -2.37 22.12
CA TYR A 152 2.91 -1.72 22.10
C TYR A 152 2.31 -1.67 23.50
N LYS A 153 1.75 -0.51 23.83
CA LYS A 153 0.81 -0.38 24.95
C LYS A 153 -0.59 -0.68 24.41
N GLN A 154 -1.39 -1.36 25.21
CA GLN A 154 -2.81 -1.54 24.88
C GLN A 154 -3.50 -0.18 24.81
N PRO A 155 -4.46 0.00 23.88
CA PRO A 155 -5.20 1.25 23.79
C PRO A 155 -6.13 1.38 25.00
N GLU A 156 -6.31 2.61 25.46
CA GLU A 156 -7.32 2.90 26.49
C GLU A 156 -8.70 2.66 25.90
N GLN A 157 -9.57 2.01 26.66
CA GLN A 157 -10.95 1.76 26.25
C GLN A 157 -11.68 3.11 26.13
N ILE A 158 -12.48 3.26 25.08
CA ILE A 158 -13.29 4.46 24.89
C ILE A 158 -14.53 4.31 25.79
N ASP A 159 -14.61 5.16 26.81
CA ASP A 159 -15.81 5.31 27.61
C ASP A 159 -16.90 5.96 26.74
N ARG A 160 -18.08 5.33 26.70
CA ARG A 160 -19.22 5.77 25.88
C ARG A 160 -20.43 6.15 26.73
N ASP A 161 -20.22 6.35 28.03
CA ASP A 161 -21.25 6.73 29.01
C ASP A 161 -21.75 8.18 28.83
#